data_AF-A0A9Q3YZ62-F1
#
_entry.id   AF-A0A9Q3YZ62-F1
#
_cell.length_a   1.000
_cell.length_b   1.000
_cell.length_c   1.000
_cell.angle_alpha   90.00
_cell.angle_beta   90.00
_cell.angle_gamma   90.00
#
_symmetry.space_group_name_H-M   'P 1'
#
loop_
_entity.id
_entity.type
_entity.pdbx_description
1 polymer ?
#
loop_
_entity_poly.entity_id
_entity_poly.type
_entity_poly.pdbx_seq_one_letter_code
_entity_poly.pdbx_strand_id
1 'polypeptide(L)' 'MVIKNRDNSEATVIDSKYVDFKGEKLTFNKWGQKVTGWSSIRIYDWAMIKGNDKTLHEMRQEKMLSLENEIE' A
#
# COMPACT_ATOMS: atom_id res chain seq x y z
N MET A 1 2.47 -0.79 7.31
CA MET A 1 1.89 -1.21 6.01
C MET A 1 2.08 -2.70 5.85
N VAL A 2 1.16 -3.36 5.15
CA VAL A 2 1.23 -4.78 4.77
C VAL A 2 0.81 -4.96 3.32
N ILE A 3 1.18 -6.08 2.71
CA ILE A 3 0.67 -6.50 1.41
C ILE A 3 -0.50 -7.47 1.64
N LYS A 4 -1.63 -7.23 0.97
CA LYS A 4 -2.85 -8.04 1.06
C LYS A 4 -2.55 -9.53 0.86
N ASN A 5 -3.03 -10.35 1.80
CA ASN A 5 -2.87 -11.81 1.80
C ASN A 5 -1.40 -12.28 1.73
N ARG A 6 -0.47 -11.51 2.30
CA ARG A 6 0.95 -11.88 2.39
C ARG A 6 1.47 -11.70 3.81
N ASP A 7 1.84 -12.82 4.42
CA ASP A 7 2.49 -12.84 5.73
C ASP A 7 3.89 -12.23 5.67
N ASN A 8 4.41 -11.79 6.82
CA ASN A 8 5.75 -11.21 6.96
C ASN A 8 6.06 -10.06 5.99
N SER A 9 5.01 -9.34 5.56
CA SER A 9 5.08 -8.22 4.63
C SER A 9 5.20 -6.85 5.31
N GLU A 10 5.20 -6.81 6.63
CA GLU A 10 5.16 -5.58 7.42
C GLU A 10 6.31 -4.62 7.09
N ALA A 11 5.96 -3.38 6.75
CA ALA A 11 6.88 -2.28 6.48
C ALA A 11 6.40 -0.97 7.12
N THR A 12 7.34 -0.11 7.50
CA THR A 12 7.09 1.22 8.07
C THR A 12 7.20 2.28 6.98
N VAL A 13 6.22 3.18 6.86
CA VAL A 13 6.31 4.27 5.87
C VAL A 13 7.37 5.28 6.32
N ILE A 14 8.30 5.61 5.44
CA ILE A 14 9.30 6.66 5.66
C ILE A 14 8.80 7.98 5.10
N ASP A 15 8.37 7.97 3.84
CA ASP A 15 7.87 9.13 3.11
C ASP A 15 6.91 8.69 1.99
N SER A 16 6.51 9.63 1.12
CA SER A 16 5.58 9.37 0.01
C SER A 16 6.07 8.35 -1.02
N LYS A 17 7.37 8.05 -1.06
CA LYS A 17 7.99 7.14 -2.03
C LYS A 17 8.58 5.88 -1.40
N TYR A 18 9.06 5.98 -0.15
CA TYR A 18 9.86 4.94 0.49
C TYR A 18 9.22 4.34 1.74
N VAL A 19 9.54 3.07 1.98
CA VAL A 19 9.24 2.31 3.19
C VAL A 19 10.51 1.67 3.75
N ASP A 20 10.54 1.48 5.05
CA ASP A 20 11.48 0.58 5.72
C ASP A 20 10.87 -0.82 5.77
N PHE A 21 11.52 -1.78 5.12
CA PHE A 21 11.17 -3.19 5.20
C PHE A 21 12.34 -3.97 5.79
N LYS A 22 12.20 -4.40 7.05
CA LYS A 22 13.22 -5.17 7.78
C LYS A 22 14.59 -4.46 7.82
N GLY A 23 14.59 -3.14 8.02
CA GLY A 23 15.81 -2.32 8.07
C GLY A 23 16.34 -1.90 6.69
N GLU A 24 15.64 -2.23 5.61
CA GLU A 24 16.00 -1.84 4.25
C GLU A 24 15.05 -0.77 3.70
N LYS A 25 15.61 0.35 3.25
CA LYS A 25 14.85 1.42 2.57
C LYS A 25 14.53 1.01 1.13
N LEU A 26 13.25 0.77 0.86
CA LEU A 26 12.75 0.37 -0.47
C LEU A 26 11.69 1.35 -0.97
N THR A 27 11.54 1.49 -2.29
CA THR A 27 10.32 2.11 -2.80
C THR A 27 9.13 1.19 -2.55
N PHE A 28 7.93 1.75 -2.45
CA PHE A 28 6.69 0.99 -2.32
C PHE A 28 6.57 -0.17 -3.33
N ASN A 29 6.88 0.07 -4.61
CA ASN A 29 6.86 -0.97 -5.63
C ASN A 29 7.94 -2.03 -5.42
N LYS A 30 9.17 -1.64 -5.02
CA LYS A 30 10.26 -2.59 -4.77
C LYS A 30 9.98 -3.47 -3.57
N TRP A 31 9.43 -2.90 -2.49
CA TRP A 31 8.94 -3.66 -1.35
C TRP A 31 7.85 -4.66 -1.77
N GLY A 32 6.84 -4.22 -2.52
CA GLY A 32 5.79 -5.10 -3.02
C GLY A 32 6.32 -6.24 -3.89
N GLN A 33 7.19 -5.94 -4.86
CA GLN A 33 7.87 -6.94 -5.69
C GLN A 33 8.66 -7.95 -4.84
N LYS A 34 9.39 -7.47 -3.83
CA LYS A 34 10.20 -8.32 -2.94
C LYS A 34 9.34 -9.27 -2.10
N VAL A 35 8.17 -8.81 -1.64
CA VAL A 35 7.23 -9.63 -0.85
C VAL A 35 6.50 -10.65 -1.74
N THR A 36 6.08 -10.26 -2.94
CA THR A 36 5.25 -11.13 -3.80
C THR A 36 6.05 -12.03 -4.72
N GLY A 37 7.30 -11.67 -5.03
CA GLY A 37 8.13 -12.31 -6.05
C GLY A 37 7.77 -11.90 -7.48
N TRP A 38 6.87 -10.94 -7.69
CA TRP A 38 6.43 -10.54 -9.02
C TRP A 38 7.42 -9.59 -9.71
N SER A 39 7.47 -9.67 -11.03
CA SER A 39 8.26 -8.76 -11.86
C SER A 39 7.74 -7.31 -11.84
N SER A 40 6.45 -7.11 -11.55
CA SER A 40 5.81 -5.79 -11.43
C SER A 40 4.64 -5.83 -10.44
N ILE A 41 4.26 -4.66 -9.91
CA ILE A 41 3.12 -4.53 -9.00
C ILE A 41 2.49 -3.13 -9.13
N ARG A 42 1.16 -3.08 -9.11
CA ARG A 42 0.40 -1.84 -8.89
C ARG A 42 0.17 -1.69 -7.40
N ILE A 43 1.07 -1.02 -6.69
CA ILE A 43 1.11 -1.11 -5.23
C ILE A 43 -0.18 -0.66 -4.52
N TYR A 44 -0.94 0.29 -5.10
CA TYR A 44 -2.20 0.75 -4.52
C TYR A 44 -3.25 -0.38 -4.42
N ASP A 45 -3.23 -1.33 -5.35
CA ASP A 45 -4.18 -2.44 -5.41
C ASP A 45 -3.87 -3.52 -4.36
N TRP A 46 -2.72 -3.44 -3.69
CA TRP A 46 -2.20 -4.50 -2.81
C TRP A 46 -1.78 -4.03 -1.43
N ALA A 47 -1.27 -2.81 -1.29
CA ALA A 47 -0.82 -2.28 -0.01
C ALA A 47 -2.01 -1.88 0.86
N MET A 48 -1.93 -2.22 2.15
CA MET A 48 -2.93 -1.91 3.17
C MET A 48 -2.26 -1.37 4.43
N ILE A 49 -3.00 -0.58 5.21
CA ILE A 49 -2.59 -0.23 6.57
C ILE A 49 -2.74 -1.49 7.44
N LYS A 50 -1.76 -1.76 8.33
CA LYS A 50 -1.81 -2.96 9.18
C LYS A 50 -3.05 -2.88 10.07
N GLY A 51 -3.86 -3.94 10.08
CA GLY A 51 -5.13 -3.99 10.82
C GLY A 51 -6.31 -3.32 10.10
N ASN A 52 -6.14 -2.87 8.85
CA ASN A 52 -7.22 -2.41 8.00
C ASN A 52 -7.53 -3.47 6.93
N ASP A 53 -8.81 -3.58 6.54
CA ASP A 53 -9.29 -4.53 5.53
C ASP A 53 -9.29 -3.96 4.12
N LYS A 54 -9.02 -2.66 3.96
CA LYS A 54 -9.00 -1.95 2.68
C LYS A 54 -7.60 -1.68 2.18
N THR A 55 -7.46 -1.79 0.87
CA THR A 55 -6.31 -1.34 0.10
C THR A 55 -6.27 0.16 -0.05
N LEU A 56 -5.08 0.70 -0.33
CA LEU A 56 -4.93 2.12 -0.64
C LEU A 56 -5.76 2.52 -1.87
N HIS A 57 -5.95 1.62 -2.83
CA HIS A 57 -6.83 1.87 -3.98
C HIS A 57 -8.28 2.07 -3.54
N GLU A 58 -8.83 1.16 -2.73
CA GLU A 58 -10.20 1.25 -2.22
C GLU A 58 -10.40 2.53 -1.39
N MET A 59 -9.46 2.82 -0.47
CA MET A 59 -9.49 4.07 0.31
C MET A 59 -9.46 5.32 -0.56
N ARG A 60 -8.72 5.28 -1.67
CA ARG A 60 -8.68 6.39 -2.63
C ARG A 60 -10.02 6.56 -3.35
N GLN A 61 -10.64 5.47 -3.80
CA GLN A 61 -11.95 5.53 -4.45
C GLN A 61 -13.01 6.10 -3.50
N GLU A 62 -13.04 5.63 -2.26
CA GLU A 62 -13.96 6.13 -1.23
C GLU A 62 -13.78 7.62 -0.96
N LYS A 63 -12.53 8.08 -0.89
CA LYS A 63 -12.25 9.51 -0.67
C LYS A 63 -12.64 10.37 -1.87
N MET A 64 -12.47 9.88 -3.11
CA MET A 64 -12.90 10.61 -4.30
C MET A 64 -14.44 10.74 -4.33
N LEU A 65 -15.16 9.64 -4.08
CA LEU A 65 -16.62 9.64 -4.02
C LEU A 65 -17.14 10.59 -2.92
N SER A 66 -16.51 10.59 -1.75
CA SER A 66 -16.91 11.51 -0.67
C SER A 66 -16.78 12.97 -1.08
N LEU A 67 -15.70 13.32 -1.79
CA LEU A 67 -15.46 14.68 -2.25
C LEU A 67 -16.41 15.09 -3.37
N GLU A 68 -16.80 14.18 -4.26
CA GLU A 68 -17.81 14.44 -5.30
C GLU A 68 -19.17 14.77 -4.66
N ASN A 69 -19.58 14.02 -3.64
CA ASN A 69 -20.83 14.25 -2.92
C ASN A 69 -20.84 15.54 -2.07
N GLU A 70 -19.68 16.07 -1.68
CA GLU A 70 -19.57 17.33 -0.94
C GLU A 70 -19.74 18.57 -1.84
N ILE A 71 -19.73 18.38 -3.17
CA ILE A 71 -19.86 19.46 -4.18
C ILE A 71 -21.31 19.60 -4.68
N GLU A 72 -22.17 18.62 -4.41
CA GLU A 72 -23.61 18.60 -4.73
C GLU A 72 -24.47 19.19 -3.60
#